data_AF-A0A7Y2MJ85-F1
#
_entry.id   AF-A0A7Y2MJ85-F1
#
_cell.length_a   1.000
_cell.length_b   1.000
_cell.length_c   1.000
_cell.angle_alpha   90.00
_cell.angle_beta   90.00
_cell.angle_gamma   90.00
#
_symmetry.space_group_name_H-M   'P 1'
#
loop_
_entity.id
_entity.type
_entity.pdbx_description
1 polymer ?
#
loop_
_entity_poly.entity_id
_entity_poly.type
_entity_poly.pdbx_seq_one_letter_code
_entity_poly.pdbx_strand_id
1 'polypeptide(L)'
;MLSRSDRLLVEHVAAQQGFELVVPAEAGILTVGSSLVPGTISIRRDDLDYLLIGVDLPLVAAALLQEFSTGNDQFVRAAEEGELYRIIGRAFQLCGSLPDSPLRTFELETSGLPKTTEAERLVVQRIGQDIFRKALESYWDRGCAITGVKDTALLRASHIIPWSESTDFQRLDVYNGLLLAAHLDAAFDKYLMTILPSGAVMFSSRLSGPALAILNPGSGALHVQIARGHAPYLERHQTRFAELESA
;
A
#
# COMPACT_ATOMS: atom_id res chain seq x y z
N MET A 1 -3.78 21.99 22.84
CA MET A 1 -4.09 20.85 23.74
C MET A 1 -5.45 20.30 23.36
N LEU A 2 -5.63 18.98 23.31
CA LEU A 2 -6.94 18.37 22.99
C LEU A 2 -7.98 18.71 24.07
N SER A 3 -9.18 19.12 23.66
CA SER A 3 -10.30 19.25 24.60
C SER A 3 -10.80 17.86 25.05
N ARG A 4 -11.61 17.82 26.11
CA ARG A 4 -12.23 16.55 26.56
C ARG A 4 -13.12 15.94 25.47
N SER A 5 -13.83 16.77 24.71
CA SER A 5 -14.69 16.32 23.61
C SER A 5 -13.86 15.73 22.47
N ASP A 6 -12.75 16.39 22.10
CA ASP A 6 -11.85 15.89 21.06
C ASP A 6 -11.25 14.56 21.43
N ARG A 7 -10.84 14.42 22.70
CA ARG A 7 -10.24 13.19 23.19
C ARG A 7 -11.21 12.01 23.06
N LEU A 8 -12.47 12.18 23.47
CA LEU A 8 -13.49 11.13 23.33
C LEU A 8 -13.77 10.78 21.87
N LEU A 9 -13.84 11.80 21.00
CA LEU A 9 -14.00 11.57 19.56
C LEU A 9 -12.83 10.78 19.00
N VAL A 10 -11.59 11.23 19.22
CA VAL A 10 -10.40 10.58 18.65
C VAL A 10 -10.22 9.17 19.20
N GLU A 11 -10.42 8.94 20.51
CA GLU A 11 -10.38 7.59 21.10
C GLU A 11 -11.44 6.67 20.46
N HIS A 12 -12.65 7.18 20.22
CA HIS A 12 -13.70 6.43 19.56
C HIS A 12 -13.35 6.06 18.11
N VAL A 13 -12.92 7.06 17.32
CA VAL A 13 -12.52 6.84 15.92
C VAL A 13 -11.35 5.87 15.85
N ALA A 14 -10.32 6.07 16.68
CA ALA A 14 -9.15 5.20 16.74
C ALA A 14 -9.53 3.75 17.04
N ALA A 15 -10.35 3.52 18.08
CA ALA A 15 -10.79 2.18 18.44
C ALA A 15 -11.60 1.50 17.32
N GLN A 16 -12.47 2.23 16.62
CA GLN A 16 -13.23 1.69 15.49
C GLN A 16 -12.34 1.30 14.29
N GLN A 17 -11.19 1.95 14.14
CA GLN A 17 -10.21 1.64 13.08
C GLN A 17 -9.14 0.62 13.52
N GLY A 18 -9.21 0.11 14.75
CA GLY A 18 -8.29 -0.91 15.26
C GLY A 18 -7.07 -0.38 16.04
N PHE A 19 -7.11 0.86 16.52
CA PHE A 19 -6.16 1.43 17.47
C PHE A 19 -6.82 1.59 18.85
N GLU A 20 -6.92 0.50 19.60
CA GLU A 20 -7.65 0.41 20.87
C GLU A 20 -6.79 0.67 22.13
N LEU A 21 -5.47 0.69 22.01
CA LEU A 21 -4.56 0.72 23.17
C LEU A 21 -4.08 2.15 23.44
N VAL A 22 -4.59 2.80 24.50
CA VAL A 22 -4.10 4.12 24.91
C VAL A 22 -2.71 4.00 25.53
N VAL A 23 -1.74 4.70 24.94
CA VAL A 23 -0.35 4.73 25.39
C VAL A 23 -0.12 6.00 26.23
N PRO A 24 0.49 5.91 27.41
CA PRO A 24 0.88 7.10 28.18
C PRO A 24 1.79 8.01 27.36
N ALA A 25 1.40 9.27 27.18
CA ALA A 25 2.10 10.25 26.35
C ALA A 25 2.22 11.61 27.06
N GLU A 26 2.90 12.57 26.40
CA GLU A 26 3.05 13.93 26.88
C GLU A 26 1.70 14.67 27.02
N ALA A 27 1.68 15.70 27.88
CA ALA A 27 0.47 16.48 28.14
C ALA A 27 -0.06 17.14 26.84
N GLY A 28 -1.28 16.76 26.45
CA GLY A 28 -1.97 17.33 25.29
C GLY A 28 -1.80 16.59 23.97
N ILE A 29 -1.10 15.45 23.98
CA ILE A 29 -1.03 14.49 22.89
C ILE A 29 -1.78 13.23 23.32
N LEU A 30 -2.63 12.70 22.44
CA LEU A 30 -3.21 11.38 22.60
C LEU A 30 -2.42 10.41 21.72
N THR A 31 -1.80 9.40 22.32
CA THR A 31 -1.14 8.33 21.58
C THR A 31 -1.90 7.04 21.77
N VAL A 32 -2.20 6.35 20.66
CA VAL A 32 -2.91 5.07 20.66
C VAL A 32 -2.18 4.07 19.77
N GLY A 33 -2.16 2.81 20.18
CA GLY A 33 -1.56 1.68 19.49
C GLY A 33 -2.59 0.58 19.19
N SER A 34 -2.13 -0.47 18.54
CA SER A 34 -2.95 -1.64 18.15
C SER A 34 -2.29 -2.92 18.63
N SER A 35 -3.10 -3.92 18.95
CA SER A 35 -2.62 -5.31 19.13
C SER A 35 -2.48 -6.08 17.81
N LEU A 36 -3.05 -5.54 16.71
CA LEU A 36 -3.14 -6.21 15.41
C LEU A 36 -2.06 -5.77 14.42
N VAL A 37 -1.62 -4.51 14.51
CA VAL A 37 -0.62 -3.92 13.60
C VAL A 37 0.50 -3.25 14.40
N PRO A 38 1.72 -3.19 13.87
CA PRO A 38 2.81 -2.46 14.51
C PRO A 38 2.56 -0.94 14.48
N GLY A 39 3.24 -0.23 15.37
CA GLY A 39 3.25 1.23 15.41
C GLY A 39 2.15 1.86 16.26
N THR A 40 2.29 3.16 16.44
CA THR A 40 1.39 4.01 17.21
C THR A 40 1.04 5.27 16.43
N ILE A 41 -0.17 5.75 16.63
CA ILE A 41 -0.61 7.04 16.11
C ILE A 41 -0.65 8.05 17.25
N SER A 42 -0.15 9.25 16.99
CA SER A 42 -0.17 10.38 17.92
C SER A 42 -1.03 11.49 17.34
N ILE A 43 -2.03 11.93 18.09
CA ILE A 43 -2.97 12.96 17.71
C ILE A 43 -2.83 14.17 18.64
N ARG A 44 -2.76 15.37 18.06
CA ARG A 44 -2.78 16.65 18.77
C ARG A 44 -3.58 17.70 18.00
N ARG A 45 -3.89 18.83 18.63
CA ARG A 45 -4.36 20.04 17.92
C ARG A 45 -3.20 20.98 17.63
N ASP A 46 -3.24 21.64 16.48
CA ASP A 46 -2.37 22.79 16.15
C ASP A 46 -2.99 24.13 16.58
N ASP A 47 -2.26 25.22 16.34
CA ASP A 47 -2.69 26.58 16.67
C ASP A 47 -3.85 27.09 15.80
N LEU A 48 -4.13 26.43 14.68
CA LEU A 48 -5.22 26.74 13.75
C LEU A 48 -6.46 25.86 13.98
N ASP A 49 -6.47 25.13 15.10
CA ASP A 49 -7.55 24.26 15.53
C ASP A 49 -7.83 23.06 14.61
N TYR A 50 -6.79 22.56 13.95
CA TYR A 50 -6.84 21.30 13.21
C TYR A 50 -6.30 20.14 14.01
N LEU A 51 -6.85 18.94 13.77
CA LEU A 51 -6.27 17.71 14.27
C LEU A 51 -5.07 17.32 13.40
N LEU A 52 -3.92 17.16 14.06
CA LEU A 52 -2.69 16.66 13.47
C LEU A 52 -2.48 15.21 13.89
N ILE A 53 -2.27 14.33 12.92
CA ILE A 53 -2.07 12.89 13.09
C ILE A 53 -0.67 12.53 12.62
N GLY A 54 0.13 11.94 13.51
CA GLY A 54 1.46 11.45 13.24
C GLY A 54 1.53 9.95 13.50
N VAL A 55 2.43 9.25 12.82
CA VAL A 55 2.69 7.82 12.98
C VAL A 55 4.17 7.63 13.26
N ASP A 56 4.51 6.77 14.23
CA ASP A 56 5.90 6.51 14.63
C ASP A 56 6.69 5.68 13.62
N LEU A 57 6.02 5.02 12.67
CA LEU A 57 6.62 4.29 11.56
C LEU A 57 6.92 5.22 10.38
N PRO A 58 8.21 5.47 10.03
CA PRO A 58 8.56 6.47 9.02
C PRO A 58 8.00 6.19 7.62
N LEU A 59 7.92 4.91 7.20
CA LEU A 59 7.35 4.57 5.89
C LEU A 59 5.85 4.80 5.84
N VAL A 60 5.13 4.54 6.94
CA VAL A 60 3.70 4.81 7.05
C VAL A 60 3.45 6.31 7.05
N ALA A 61 4.21 7.08 7.86
CA ALA A 61 4.13 8.53 7.87
C ALA A 61 4.38 9.13 6.48
N ALA A 62 5.42 8.67 5.78
CA ALA A 62 5.73 9.14 4.43
C ALA A 62 4.63 8.81 3.40
N ALA A 63 3.99 7.64 3.51
CA ALA A 63 2.86 7.27 2.66
C ALA A 63 1.62 8.14 2.93
N LEU A 64 1.28 8.35 4.20
CA LEU A 64 0.16 9.22 4.57
C LEU A 64 0.35 10.68 4.11
N LEU A 65 1.58 11.20 4.18
CA LEU A 65 1.90 12.55 3.69
C LEU A 65 1.81 12.68 2.15
N GLN A 66 1.86 11.56 1.40
CA GLN A 66 1.64 11.57 -0.05
C GLN A 66 0.14 11.56 -0.41
N GLU A 67 -0.69 10.97 0.45
CA GLU A 67 -2.12 10.77 0.19
C GLU A 67 -3.01 11.90 0.74
N PHE A 68 -2.58 12.58 1.81
CA PHE A 68 -3.41 13.54 2.52
C PHE A 68 -2.76 14.92 2.65
N SER A 69 -3.59 15.91 3.00
CA SER A 69 -3.14 17.28 3.26
C SER A 69 -2.14 17.31 4.41
N THR A 70 -0.99 17.93 4.19
CA THR A 70 0.08 17.99 5.18
C THR A 70 -0.09 19.20 6.12
N GLY A 71 0.23 19.00 7.39
CA GLY A 71 0.51 20.08 8.33
C GLY A 71 1.97 20.56 8.22
N ASN A 72 2.39 21.45 9.12
CA ASN A 72 3.73 22.05 9.10
C ASN A 72 4.86 21.09 9.54
N ASP A 73 4.56 19.95 10.18
CA ASP A 73 5.53 19.19 10.99
C ASP A 73 5.60 17.67 10.68
N GLN A 74 5.42 17.22 9.44
CA GLN A 74 5.30 15.77 9.09
C GLN A 74 4.05 15.07 9.68
N PHE A 75 3.09 15.85 10.17
CA PHE A 75 1.77 15.35 10.55
C PHE A 75 0.80 15.53 9.38
N VAL A 76 -0.12 14.59 9.23
CA VAL A 76 -1.28 14.77 8.36
C VAL A 76 -2.34 15.56 9.10
N ARG A 77 -3.01 16.45 8.38
CA ARG A 77 -4.06 17.30 8.92
C ARG A 77 -5.44 16.75 8.58
N ALA A 78 -6.30 16.63 9.59
CA ALA A 78 -7.73 16.38 9.42
C ALA A 78 -8.51 17.69 9.69
N ALA A 79 -9.25 18.17 8.68
CA ALA A 79 -10.12 19.33 8.78
C ALA A 79 -11.52 18.99 9.31
N GLU A 80 -11.97 17.75 9.14
CA GLU A 80 -13.27 17.27 9.58
C GLU A 80 -13.21 15.83 10.12
N GLU A 81 -14.26 15.41 10.81
CA GLU A 81 -14.36 14.06 11.38
C GLU A 81 -14.23 12.97 10.31
N GLY A 82 -14.84 13.14 9.14
CA GLY A 82 -14.72 12.19 8.02
C GLY A 82 -13.27 12.01 7.53
N GLU A 83 -12.45 13.05 7.58
CA GLU A 83 -11.02 12.97 7.30
C GLU A 83 -10.27 12.20 8.37
N LEU A 84 -10.61 12.40 9.64
CA LEU A 84 -10.02 11.66 10.75
C LEU A 84 -10.23 10.15 10.59
N TYR A 85 -11.46 9.71 10.27
CA TYR A 85 -11.76 8.31 9.98
C TYR A 85 -10.90 7.76 8.84
N ARG A 86 -10.80 8.51 7.73
CA ARG A 86 -10.02 8.09 6.56
C ARG A 86 -8.53 7.99 6.87
N ILE A 87 -7.95 8.98 7.54
CA ILE A 87 -6.52 9.03 7.87
C ILE A 87 -6.15 7.90 8.83
N ILE A 88 -6.93 7.70 9.90
CA ILE A 88 -6.64 6.66 10.89
C ILE A 88 -6.84 5.26 10.28
N GLY A 89 -7.93 5.04 9.54
CA GLY A 89 -8.16 3.77 8.85
C GLY A 89 -7.04 3.46 7.85
N ARG A 90 -6.57 4.48 7.13
CA ARG A 90 -5.45 4.34 6.22
C ARG A 90 -4.13 4.05 6.93
N ALA A 91 -3.87 4.70 8.05
CA ALA A 91 -2.71 4.41 8.89
C ALA A 91 -2.70 2.94 9.34
N PHE A 92 -3.86 2.41 9.77
CA PHE A 92 -4.00 1.01 10.16
C PHE A 92 -3.65 0.05 9.02
N GLN A 93 -4.21 0.28 7.82
CA GLN A 93 -3.93 -0.53 6.62
C GLN A 93 -2.43 -0.53 6.26
N LEU A 94 -1.80 0.65 6.32
CA LEU A 94 -0.39 0.83 6.02
C LEU A 94 0.51 0.17 7.07
N CYS A 95 0.22 0.33 8.37
CA CYS A 95 0.93 -0.37 9.45
C CYS A 95 0.85 -1.90 9.31
N GLY A 96 -0.30 -2.42 8.88
CA GLY A 96 -0.47 -3.85 8.60
C GLY A 96 0.35 -4.37 7.40
N SER A 97 0.88 -3.47 6.57
CA SER A 97 1.56 -3.81 5.31
C SER A 97 3.04 -3.42 5.29
N LEU A 98 3.42 -2.38 6.04
CA LEU A 98 4.76 -1.79 6.05
C LEU A 98 5.41 -1.90 7.43
N PRO A 99 6.75 -1.99 7.52
CA PRO A 99 7.67 -2.17 6.39
C PRO A 99 7.74 -3.63 5.90
N ASP A 100 7.58 -4.60 6.80
CA ASP A 100 7.86 -6.02 6.57
C ASP A 100 6.81 -6.95 7.22
N SER A 101 5.68 -6.39 7.66
CA SER A 101 4.55 -7.13 8.25
C SER A 101 4.16 -8.40 7.46
N PRO A 102 4.07 -8.40 6.11
CA PRO A 102 3.73 -9.60 5.34
C PRO A 102 4.79 -10.70 5.43
N LEU A 103 6.08 -10.34 5.44
CA LEU A 103 7.18 -11.30 5.59
C LEU A 103 7.12 -11.97 6.97
N ARG A 104 6.91 -11.19 8.02
CA ARG A 104 6.79 -11.72 9.38
C ARG A 104 5.59 -12.67 9.51
N THR A 105 4.44 -12.32 8.93
CA THR A 105 3.27 -13.21 8.92
C THR A 105 3.58 -14.53 8.21
N PHE A 106 4.26 -14.48 7.06
CA PHE A 106 4.65 -15.68 6.34
C PHE A 106 5.62 -16.57 7.12
N GLU A 107 6.61 -15.97 7.80
CA GLU A 107 7.55 -16.71 8.65
C GLU A 107 6.81 -17.42 9.79
N LEU A 108 5.86 -16.74 10.43
CA LEU A 108 5.03 -17.33 11.49
C LEU A 108 4.17 -18.49 10.97
N GLU A 109 3.43 -18.27 9.88
CA GLU A 109 2.52 -19.27 9.29
C GLU A 109 3.26 -20.49 8.70
N THR A 110 4.52 -20.32 8.27
CA THR A 110 5.30 -21.40 7.66
C THR A 110 6.36 -22.03 8.55
N SER A 111 6.56 -21.52 9.77
CA SER A 111 7.61 -21.95 10.71
C SER A 111 7.61 -23.45 11.02
N GLY A 112 6.43 -24.09 11.05
CA GLY A 112 6.26 -25.51 11.34
C GLY A 112 6.01 -26.40 10.12
N LEU A 113 6.04 -25.85 8.90
CA LEU A 113 5.70 -26.61 7.70
C LEU A 113 6.94 -27.30 7.11
N PRO A 114 6.85 -28.60 6.76
CA PRO A 114 7.89 -29.25 5.99
C PRO A 114 8.00 -28.61 4.60
N LYS A 115 9.22 -28.59 4.04
CA LYS A 115 9.54 -27.99 2.73
C LYS A 115 10.35 -28.94 1.84
N THR A 116 10.25 -30.24 2.09
CA THR A 116 11.12 -31.27 1.50
C THR A 116 10.54 -31.87 0.23
N THR A 117 9.22 -31.85 0.07
CA THR A 117 8.53 -32.35 -1.12
C THR A 117 8.00 -31.22 -2.00
N GLU A 118 7.78 -31.50 -3.29
CA GLU A 118 7.23 -30.50 -4.22
C GLU A 118 5.79 -30.09 -3.84
N ALA A 119 4.99 -31.04 -3.33
CA ALA A 119 3.65 -30.75 -2.85
C ALA A 119 3.66 -29.74 -1.67
N GLU A 120 4.60 -29.90 -0.75
CA GLU A 120 4.78 -28.98 0.37
C GLU A 120 5.25 -27.59 -0.10
N ARG A 121 6.17 -27.53 -1.07
CA ARG A 121 6.63 -26.25 -1.64
C ARG A 121 5.49 -25.48 -2.31
N LEU A 122 4.57 -26.18 -3.00
CA LEU A 122 3.37 -25.57 -3.58
C LEU A 122 2.43 -25.00 -2.51
N VAL A 123 2.27 -25.69 -1.37
CA VAL A 123 1.46 -25.18 -0.24
C VAL A 123 2.07 -23.90 0.32
N VAL A 124 3.38 -23.91 0.61
CA VAL A 124 4.10 -22.73 1.10
C VAL A 124 4.01 -21.57 0.12
N GLN A 125 4.13 -21.83 -1.19
CA GLN A 125 3.97 -20.80 -2.21
C GLN A 125 2.57 -20.17 -2.20
N ARG A 126 1.51 -20.98 -2.06
CA ARG A 126 0.13 -20.47 -1.98
C ARG A 126 -0.07 -19.57 -0.76
N ILE A 127 0.43 -19.97 0.40
CA ILE A 127 0.39 -19.15 1.62
C ILE A 127 1.06 -17.79 1.37
N GLY A 128 2.27 -17.79 0.79
CA GLY A 128 2.97 -16.54 0.48
C GLY A 128 2.21 -15.64 -0.50
N GLN A 129 1.61 -16.23 -1.54
CA GLN A 129 0.79 -15.48 -2.51
C GLN A 129 -0.47 -14.89 -1.89
N ASP A 130 -1.14 -15.63 -1.01
CA ASP A 130 -2.34 -15.16 -0.30
C ASP A 130 -2.01 -14.02 0.67
N ILE A 131 -0.89 -14.13 1.39
CA ILE A 131 -0.38 -13.07 2.27
C ILE A 131 -0.03 -11.82 1.46
N PHE A 132 0.75 -11.98 0.39
CA PHE A 132 1.12 -10.88 -0.50
C PHE A 132 -0.11 -10.17 -1.08
N ARG A 133 -1.10 -10.94 -1.54
CA ARG A 133 -2.35 -10.38 -2.06
C ARG A 133 -3.07 -9.54 -1.00
N LYS A 134 -3.25 -10.04 0.22
CA LYS A 134 -3.90 -9.29 1.31
C LYS A 134 -3.13 -8.03 1.68
N ALA A 135 -1.80 -8.11 1.65
CA ALA A 135 -0.93 -6.96 1.90
C ALA A 135 -1.08 -5.90 0.81
N LEU A 136 -1.15 -6.27 -0.47
CA LEU A 136 -1.43 -5.33 -1.55
C LEU A 136 -2.84 -4.77 -1.51
N GLU A 137 -3.85 -5.57 -1.16
CA GLU A 137 -5.22 -5.07 -0.94
C GLU A 137 -5.26 -4.02 0.18
N SER A 138 -4.47 -4.19 1.23
CA SER A 138 -4.33 -3.21 2.30
C SER A 138 -3.51 -1.99 1.86
N TYR A 139 -2.35 -2.20 1.22
CA TYR A 139 -1.47 -1.14 0.75
C TYR A 139 -2.13 -0.26 -0.32
N TRP A 140 -2.97 -0.79 -1.21
CA TRP A 140 -3.63 0.00 -2.28
C TRP A 140 -5.06 0.44 -1.93
N ASP A 141 -5.44 0.46 -0.65
CA ASP A 141 -6.80 0.77 -0.17
C ASP A 141 -7.91 0.03 -0.95
N ARG A 142 -7.62 -1.25 -1.22
CA ARG A 142 -8.45 -2.22 -1.96
C ARG A 142 -8.84 -1.79 -3.36
N GLY A 143 -8.15 -0.79 -3.92
CA GLY A 143 -8.41 -0.23 -5.24
C GLY A 143 -7.31 -0.56 -6.25
N CYS A 144 -7.67 -0.61 -7.53
CA CYS A 144 -6.67 -0.65 -8.58
C CYS A 144 -5.77 0.60 -8.52
N ALA A 145 -4.46 0.41 -8.53
CA ALA A 145 -3.45 1.47 -8.49
C ALA A 145 -3.57 2.50 -9.64
N ILE A 146 -4.21 2.12 -10.75
CA ILE A 146 -4.40 2.96 -11.94
C ILE A 146 -5.83 3.49 -12.05
N THR A 147 -6.84 2.60 -11.94
CA THR A 147 -8.24 2.97 -12.24
C THR A 147 -9.07 3.30 -11.00
N GLY A 148 -8.58 2.97 -9.81
CA GLY A 148 -9.33 3.12 -8.54
C GLY A 148 -10.48 2.14 -8.35
N VAL A 149 -10.75 1.21 -9.29
CA VAL A 149 -11.80 0.19 -9.15
C VAL A 149 -11.58 -0.62 -7.87
N LYS A 150 -12.62 -0.72 -7.03
CA LYS A 150 -12.56 -1.39 -5.71
C LYS A 150 -13.22 -2.78 -5.67
N ASP A 151 -13.79 -3.24 -6.78
CA ASP A 151 -14.32 -4.60 -6.94
C ASP A 151 -13.18 -5.62 -6.92
N THR A 152 -12.83 -6.14 -5.73
CA THR A 152 -11.64 -6.98 -5.53
C THR A 152 -11.61 -8.24 -6.38
N ALA A 153 -12.79 -8.74 -6.81
CA ALA A 153 -12.92 -9.85 -7.75
C ALA A 153 -12.33 -9.56 -9.14
N LEU A 154 -12.24 -8.28 -9.52
CA LEU A 154 -11.63 -7.83 -10.77
C LEU A 154 -10.12 -7.53 -10.62
N LEU A 155 -9.60 -7.58 -9.39
CA LEU A 155 -8.23 -7.18 -9.07
C LEU A 155 -7.27 -8.37 -8.95
N ARG A 156 -6.02 -8.12 -9.36
CA ARG A 156 -4.89 -9.04 -9.35
C ARG A 156 -3.74 -8.40 -8.59
N ALA A 157 -3.08 -9.21 -7.77
CA ALA A 157 -1.83 -8.86 -7.10
C ALA A 157 -0.68 -9.10 -8.08
N SER A 158 -0.32 -8.08 -8.84
CA SER A 158 0.73 -8.15 -9.86
C SER A 158 2.08 -7.90 -9.19
N HIS A 159 3.02 -8.84 -9.30
CA HIS A 159 4.42 -8.54 -8.97
C HIS A 159 5.03 -7.64 -10.05
N ILE A 160 5.97 -6.77 -9.66
CA ILE A 160 6.79 -5.97 -10.57
C ILE A 160 7.97 -6.80 -11.07
N ILE A 161 8.71 -7.42 -10.14
CA ILE A 161 9.66 -8.48 -10.45
C ILE A 161 8.95 -9.84 -10.26
N PRO A 162 8.89 -10.70 -11.28
CA PRO A 162 8.17 -11.97 -11.19
C PRO A 162 8.56 -12.80 -9.97
N TRP A 163 7.59 -13.53 -9.40
CA TRP A 163 7.79 -14.38 -8.21
C TRP A 163 8.95 -15.36 -8.35
N SER A 164 9.13 -15.93 -9.54
CA SER A 164 10.22 -16.87 -9.87
C SER A 164 11.61 -16.23 -9.82
N GLU A 165 11.70 -14.92 -10.01
CA GLU A 165 12.94 -14.14 -10.03
C GLU A 165 13.18 -13.34 -8.74
N SER A 166 12.25 -13.43 -7.80
CA SER A 166 12.26 -12.70 -6.53
C SER A 166 12.86 -13.52 -5.40
N THR A 167 13.58 -12.85 -4.49
CA THR A 167 13.94 -13.40 -3.18
C THR A 167 12.70 -13.54 -2.28
N ASP A 168 12.81 -14.26 -1.16
CA ASP A 168 11.68 -14.41 -0.22
C ASP A 168 11.21 -13.06 0.35
N PHE A 169 12.12 -12.14 0.62
CA PHE A 169 11.79 -10.75 0.97
C PHE A 169 11.00 -10.08 -0.16
N GLN A 170 11.52 -10.10 -1.39
CA GLN A 170 10.89 -9.43 -2.54
C GLN A 170 9.52 -10.03 -2.90
N ARG A 171 9.28 -11.32 -2.62
CA ARG A 171 7.98 -11.97 -2.85
C ARG A 171 6.87 -11.40 -1.99
N LEU A 172 7.23 -10.89 -0.82
CA LEU A 172 6.30 -10.43 0.23
C LEU A 172 6.41 -8.91 0.48
N ASP A 173 7.34 -8.23 -0.18
CA ASP A 173 7.47 -6.78 -0.17
C ASP A 173 6.37 -6.13 -1.01
N VAL A 174 5.51 -5.35 -0.36
CA VAL A 174 4.42 -4.63 -1.04
C VAL A 174 4.91 -3.66 -2.12
N TYR A 175 6.15 -3.15 -2.00
CA TYR A 175 6.72 -2.29 -3.03
C TYR A 175 7.14 -3.04 -4.31
N ASN A 176 7.25 -4.38 -4.25
CA ASN A 176 7.38 -5.23 -5.43
C ASN A 176 6.01 -5.58 -6.05
N GLY A 177 4.94 -4.86 -5.70
CA GLY A 177 3.59 -5.24 -6.07
C GLY A 177 2.66 -4.08 -6.39
N LEU A 178 1.78 -4.32 -7.36
CA LEU A 178 0.70 -3.41 -7.75
C LEU A 178 -0.61 -4.17 -7.67
N LEU A 179 -1.64 -3.54 -7.10
CA LEU A 179 -3.01 -4.05 -7.22
C LEU A 179 -3.61 -3.52 -8.52
N LEU A 180 -3.80 -4.40 -9.51
CA LEU A 180 -4.20 -4.01 -10.86
C LEU A 180 -5.51 -4.70 -11.25
N ALA A 181 -6.36 -4.01 -12.01
CA ALA A 181 -7.48 -4.66 -12.67
C ALA A 181 -6.96 -5.69 -13.69
N ALA A 182 -7.64 -6.82 -13.85
CA ALA A 182 -7.11 -7.99 -14.56
C ALA A 182 -6.54 -7.71 -15.98
N HIS A 183 -7.18 -6.85 -16.76
CA HIS A 183 -6.67 -6.40 -18.07
C HIS A 183 -5.34 -5.60 -18.00
N LEU A 184 -5.16 -4.76 -16.99
CA LEU A 184 -3.93 -3.98 -16.78
C LEU A 184 -2.80 -4.87 -16.23
N ASP A 185 -3.13 -5.79 -15.32
CA ASP A 185 -2.23 -6.85 -14.86
C ASP A 185 -1.66 -7.66 -16.03
N ALA A 186 -2.53 -8.15 -16.91
CA ALA A 186 -2.11 -8.90 -18.10
C ALA A 186 -1.20 -8.09 -19.04
N ALA A 187 -1.45 -6.78 -19.19
CA ALA A 187 -0.60 -5.92 -19.99
C ALA A 187 0.75 -5.65 -19.30
N PHE A 188 0.75 -5.43 -17.98
CA PHE A 188 1.94 -5.14 -17.20
C PHE A 188 2.88 -6.35 -17.14
N ASP A 189 2.37 -7.54 -16.78
CA ASP A 189 3.14 -8.80 -16.73
C ASP A 189 3.80 -9.18 -18.07
N LYS A 190 3.23 -8.72 -19.19
CA LYS A 190 3.74 -8.96 -20.54
C LYS A 190 4.58 -7.81 -21.09
N TYR A 191 4.92 -6.83 -20.27
CA TYR A 191 5.66 -5.63 -20.66
C TYR A 191 4.99 -4.90 -21.85
N LEU A 192 3.66 -4.96 -21.94
CA LEU A 192 2.85 -4.15 -22.87
C LEU A 192 2.49 -2.79 -22.26
N MET A 193 2.80 -2.60 -20.99
CA MET A 193 2.81 -1.30 -20.32
C MET A 193 3.88 -1.29 -19.23
N THR A 194 4.30 -0.10 -18.80
CA THR A 194 5.19 0.10 -17.66
C THR A 194 4.81 1.39 -16.93
N ILE A 195 5.40 1.63 -15.76
CA ILE A 195 5.20 2.87 -14.98
C ILE A 195 6.53 3.59 -14.88
N LEU A 196 6.57 4.85 -15.30
CA LEU A 196 7.74 5.71 -15.24
C LEU A 196 8.03 6.19 -13.81
N PRO A 197 9.24 6.70 -13.50
CA PRO A 197 9.56 7.23 -12.17
C PRO A 197 8.67 8.39 -11.73
N SER A 198 8.03 9.07 -12.67
CA SER A 198 7.03 10.10 -12.36
C SER A 198 5.72 9.52 -11.85
N GLY A 199 5.44 8.23 -12.03
CA GLY A 199 4.13 7.60 -11.84
C GLY A 199 3.30 7.51 -13.12
N ALA A 200 3.73 8.13 -14.22
CA ALA A 200 3.01 8.06 -15.49
C ALA A 200 3.04 6.64 -16.09
N VAL A 201 1.89 6.17 -16.54
CA VAL A 201 1.77 4.89 -17.25
C VAL A 201 2.17 5.09 -18.71
N MET A 202 3.07 4.23 -19.20
CA MET A 202 3.49 4.20 -20.60
C MET A 202 3.05 2.87 -21.22
N PHE A 203 2.36 2.94 -22.36
CA PHE A 203 1.92 1.78 -23.13
C PHE A 203 2.92 1.45 -24.24
N SER A 204 3.07 0.16 -24.52
CA SER A 204 3.92 -0.37 -25.59
C SER A 204 3.39 0.02 -26.98
N SER A 205 4.30 0.33 -27.90
CA SER A 205 4.01 0.54 -29.32
C SER A 205 3.53 -0.73 -30.04
N ARG A 206 3.73 -1.91 -29.41
CA ARG A 206 3.31 -3.22 -29.90
C ARG A 206 1.82 -3.50 -29.68
N LEU A 207 1.12 -2.63 -28.94
CA LEU A 207 -0.33 -2.74 -28.75
C LEU A 207 -1.09 -2.30 -30.00
N SER A 208 -2.09 -3.09 -30.39
CA SER A 208 -3.04 -2.67 -31.42
C SER A 208 -3.94 -1.54 -30.90
N GLY A 209 -4.47 -0.72 -31.82
CA GLY A 209 -5.44 0.33 -31.48
C GLY A 209 -6.62 -0.17 -30.61
N PRO A 210 -7.28 -1.30 -30.96
CA PRO A 210 -8.34 -1.87 -30.13
C PRO A 210 -7.88 -2.28 -28.72
N ALA A 211 -6.68 -2.85 -28.58
CA ALA A 211 -6.15 -3.23 -27.28
C ALA A 211 -5.86 -1.99 -26.42
N LEU A 212 -5.25 -0.95 -27.01
CA LEU A 212 -4.99 0.31 -26.31
C LEU A 212 -6.29 0.99 -25.87
N ALA A 213 -7.35 0.95 -26.70
CA ALA A 213 -8.65 1.52 -26.35
C ALA A 213 -9.31 0.81 -25.16
N ILE A 214 -9.06 -0.49 -24.96
CA ILE A 214 -9.52 -1.24 -23.78
C ILE A 214 -8.70 -0.88 -22.54
N LEU A 215 -7.37 -0.76 -22.69
CA LEU A 215 -6.46 -0.46 -21.59
C LEU A 215 -6.52 1.00 -21.13
N ASN A 216 -6.86 1.93 -22.04
CA ASN A 216 -6.99 3.35 -21.76
C ASN A 216 -8.21 3.96 -22.50
N PRO A 217 -9.43 3.66 -22.04
CA PRO A 217 -10.66 4.08 -22.74
C PRO A 217 -10.85 5.60 -22.78
N GLY A 218 -10.29 6.32 -21.79
CA GLY A 218 -10.35 7.78 -21.75
C GLY A 218 -9.31 8.49 -22.62
N SER A 219 -8.33 7.75 -23.19
CA SER A 219 -7.16 8.30 -23.90
C SER A 219 -6.35 9.35 -23.13
N GLY A 220 -6.65 9.55 -21.83
CA GLY A 220 -5.96 10.47 -20.96
C GLY A 220 -4.65 9.87 -20.43
N ALA A 221 -3.81 10.73 -19.86
CA ALA A 221 -2.63 10.26 -19.14
C ALA A 221 -3.08 9.49 -17.90
N LEU A 222 -2.73 8.20 -17.84
CA LEU A 222 -2.93 7.38 -16.64
C LEU A 222 -1.73 7.54 -15.71
N HIS A 223 -1.98 7.53 -14.41
CA HIS A 223 -0.97 7.82 -13.40
C HIS A 223 -1.16 6.93 -12.18
N VAL A 224 -0.05 6.57 -11.54
CA VAL A 224 0.00 5.79 -10.30
C VAL A 224 0.80 6.57 -9.27
N GLN A 225 0.26 6.69 -8.06
CA GLN A 225 1.02 7.22 -6.93
C GLN A 225 2.02 6.18 -6.44
N ILE A 226 3.28 6.31 -6.87
CA ILE A 226 4.35 5.40 -6.49
C ILE A 226 5.17 5.95 -5.33
N ALA A 227 5.32 5.15 -4.28
CA ALA A 227 6.28 5.41 -3.21
C ALA A 227 7.72 5.12 -3.68
N ARG A 228 8.71 5.75 -3.03
CA ARG A 228 10.14 5.54 -3.31
C ARG A 228 10.58 4.07 -3.27
N GLY A 229 9.94 3.25 -2.44
CA GLY A 229 10.23 1.82 -2.34
C GLY A 229 10.00 1.04 -3.64
N HIS A 230 9.10 1.51 -4.52
CA HIS A 230 8.85 0.85 -5.81
C HIS A 230 9.97 1.08 -6.84
N ALA A 231 10.78 2.13 -6.68
CA ALA A 231 11.77 2.55 -7.67
C ALA A 231 12.71 1.43 -8.14
N PRO A 232 13.39 0.65 -7.25
CA PRO A 232 14.29 -0.41 -7.70
C PRO A 232 13.57 -1.53 -8.47
N TYR A 233 12.33 -1.83 -8.11
CA TYR A 233 11.53 -2.84 -8.81
C TYR A 233 11.10 -2.35 -10.18
N LEU A 234 10.58 -1.12 -10.25
CA LEU A 234 10.12 -0.51 -11.50
C LEU A 234 11.27 -0.25 -12.47
N GLU A 235 12.46 0.09 -11.99
CA GLU A 235 13.64 0.25 -12.85
C GLU A 235 13.94 -1.04 -13.63
N ARG A 236 13.96 -2.19 -12.95
CA ARG A 236 14.15 -3.50 -13.61
C ARG A 236 13.04 -3.80 -14.61
N HIS A 237 11.79 -3.50 -14.26
CA HIS A 237 10.65 -3.70 -15.16
C HIS A 237 10.76 -2.80 -16.41
N GLN A 238 11.16 -1.54 -16.24
CA GLN A 238 11.37 -0.57 -17.32
C GLN A 238 12.52 -0.99 -18.24
N THR A 239 13.64 -1.50 -17.71
CA THR A 239 14.73 -2.04 -18.53
C THR A 239 14.21 -3.13 -19.46
N ARG A 240 13.47 -4.10 -18.92
CA ARG A 240 12.91 -5.20 -19.72
C ARG A 240 11.87 -4.73 -20.74
N PHE A 241 11.03 -3.77 -20.35
CA PHE A 241 10.09 -3.11 -21.26
C PHE A 241 10.83 -2.47 -22.45
N ALA A 242 11.88 -1.69 -22.20
CA ALA A 242 12.64 -0.99 -23.25
C ALA A 242 13.38 -1.95 -24.21
N GLU A 243 13.92 -3.05 -23.70
CA GLU A 243 14.50 -4.13 -24.51
C GLU A 243 13.48 -4.69 -25.50
N LEU A 244 12.24 -4.93 -25.06
CA LEU A 244 11.17 -5.50 -25.86
C LEU A 244 10.55 -4.51 -26.85
N GLU A 245 10.63 -3.21 -26.59
CA GLU A 245 10.23 -2.17 -27.55
C GLU A 245 11.24 -2.00 -28.68
N SER A 246 12.50 -2.39 -28.45
CA SER A 246 13.58 -2.25 -29.42
C SER A 246 13.78 -3.50 -30.30
N ALA A 247 13.03 -4.57 -30.04
CA ALA A 247 13.12 -5.88 -30.69
C ALA A 247 12.04 -6.04 -31.77
#